data_AF-A0A964NNR5-F1
#
_entry.id   AF-A0A964NNR5-F1
#
_cell.length_a   1.000
_cell.length_b   1.000
_cell.length_c   1.000
_cell.angle_alpha   90.00
_cell.angle_beta   90.00
_cell.angle_gamma   90.00
#
_symmetry.space_group_name_H-M   'P 1'
#
loop_
_entity.id
_entity.type
_entity.pdbx_description
1 polymer ?
#
loop_
_entity_poly.entity_id
_entity_poly.type
_entity_poly.pdbx_seq_one_letter_code
_entity_poly.pdbx_strand_id
1 'polypeptide(L)'
;AHALRTHWHVENRLHWVLDVVFHDVLARLRTQYGPHNMAVVKHMAINLVRNPMDKHSLKVQRKLANLEPDYLETLIRQKPPLT
;
A
#
# COMPACT_ATOMS: atom_id res chain seq x y z
N ALA A 1 -24.50 9.77 12.07
CA ALA A 1 -23.69 8.78 12.83
C ALA A 1 -23.09 7.66 11.96
N HIS A 2 -23.84 7.03 11.05
CA HIS A 2 -23.32 5.93 10.20
C HIS A 2 -22.22 6.36 9.22
N ALA A 3 -22.43 7.45 8.47
CA ALA A 3 -21.44 7.97 7.51
C ALA A 3 -20.08 8.30 8.15
N LEU A 4 -20.07 8.91 9.35
CA LEU A 4 -18.83 9.16 10.10
C LEU A 4 -18.08 7.87 10.46
N ARG A 5 -18.80 6.83 10.91
CA ARG A 5 -18.18 5.54 11.22
C ARG A 5 -17.61 4.86 9.99
N THR A 6 -18.33 4.89 8.87
CA THR A 6 -17.86 4.34 7.59
C THR A 6 -16.64 5.09 7.08
N HIS A 7 -16.64 6.42 7.17
CA HIS A 7 -15.49 7.24 6.81
C HIS A 7 -14.25 6.89 7.65
N TRP A 8 -14.38 6.82 8.98
CA TRP A 8 -13.28 6.41 9.86
C TRP A 8 -12.80 4.98 9.61
N HIS A 9 -13.69 4.08 9.18
CA HIS A 9 -13.32 2.71 8.84
C HIS A 9 -12.41 2.66 7.62
N VAL A 10 -12.71 3.46 6.59
CA VAL A 10 -11.85 3.63 5.41
C VAL A 10 -10.52 4.28 5.82
N GLU A 11 -10.57 5.37 6.58
CA GLU A 11 -9.38 6.11 7.01
C GLU A 11 -8.40 5.21 7.78
N ASN A 12 -8.90 4.45 8.74
CA ASN A 12 -8.09 3.59 9.59
C ASN A 12 -7.48 2.38 8.84
N ARG A 13 -8.23 1.77 7.91
CA ARG A 13 -7.78 0.55 7.22
C ARG A 13 -6.98 0.82 5.96
N LEU A 14 -7.15 2.01 5.38
CA LEU A 14 -6.60 2.36 4.08
C LEU A 14 -5.64 3.54 4.17
N HIS A 15 -6.14 4.72 4.57
CA HIS A 15 -5.37 5.96 4.53
C HIS A 15 -4.17 5.92 5.47
N TRP A 16 -4.39 5.50 6.72
CA TRP A 16 -3.32 5.41 7.72
C TRP A 16 -2.20 4.45 7.30
N VAL A 17 -2.54 3.36 6.62
CA VAL A 17 -1.53 2.42 6.10
C VAL A 17 -0.67 3.10 5.03
N LEU A 18 -1.27 3.91 4.14
CA LEU A 18 -0.51 4.67 3.15
C LEU A 18 0.41 5.69 3.82
N ASP A 19 -0.10 6.43 4.80
CA ASP A 19 0.68 7.42 5.55
C ASP A 19 1.91 6.80 6.21
N VAL A 20 1.77 5.65 6.86
CA VAL A 20 2.87 5.02 7.61
C VAL A 20 3.85 4.26 6.69
N VAL A 21 3.35 3.57 5.67
CA VAL A 21 4.19 2.72 4.79
C VAL A 21 4.94 3.55 3.74
N PHE A 22 4.32 4.62 3.24
CA PHE A 22 4.88 5.50 2.20
C PHE A 22 5.35 6.86 2.72
N HIS A 23 5.08 7.21 3.99
CA HIS A 23 5.29 8.57 4.52
C HIS A 23 4.51 9.61 3.71
N ASP A 24 3.23 9.30 3.41
CA ASP A 24 2.45 10.08 2.45
C ASP A 24 2.18 11.52 2.88
N VAL A 25 2.09 11.75 4.20
CA VAL A 25 2.05 13.08 4.82
C VAL A 25 3.20 13.98 4.36
N LEU A 26 4.36 13.41 4.02
CA LEU A 26 5.55 14.15 3.56
C LEU A 26 5.66 14.23 2.03
N ALA A 27 4.74 13.63 1.29
CA ALA A 27 4.76 13.64 -0.17
C ALA A 27 4.53 15.05 -0.72
N ARG A 28 5.29 15.42 -1.76
CA ARG A 28 5.20 16.74 -2.41
C ARG A 28 4.41 16.74 -3.72
N LEU A 29 3.59 15.71 -3.95
CA LEU A 29 2.68 15.65 -5.08
C LEU A 29 1.56 16.68 -4.88
N ARG A 30 1.59 17.79 -5.62
CA ARG A 30 0.59 18.88 -5.54
C ARG A 30 0.05 19.33 -6.90
N THR A 31 0.44 18.64 -7.96
CA THR A 31 0.16 19.09 -9.34
C THR A 31 -0.82 18.14 -10.02
N GLN A 32 -1.89 18.71 -10.60
CA GLN A 32 -2.87 18.02 -11.44
C GLN A 32 -3.35 16.69 -10.81
N TYR A 33 -3.33 15.61 -11.59
CA TYR A 33 -3.75 14.26 -11.21
C TYR A 33 -2.67 13.49 -10.43
N GLY A 34 -1.54 14.12 -10.09
CA GLY A 34 -0.43 13.47 -9.38
C GLY A 34 -0.86 12.77 -8.08
N PRO A 35 -1.57 13.44 -7.15
CA PRO A 35 -2.04 12.81 -5.92
C PRO A 35 -2.94 11.59 -6.16
N HIS A 36 -3.90 11.71 -7.09
CA HIS A 36 -4.84 10.64 -7.42
C HIS A 36 -4.13 9.44 -8.06
N ASN A 37 -3.30 9.68 -9.07
CA ASN A 37 -2.57 8.63 -9.77
C ASN A 37 -1.62 7.91 -8.80
N MET A 38 -0.94 8.65 -7.92
CA MET A 38 -0.04 8.06 -6.94
C MET A 38 -0.80 7.26 -5.88
N ALA A 39 -2.00 7.67 -5.47
CA ALA A 39 -2.84 6.87 -4.58
C ALA A 39 -3.14 5.49 -5.20
N VAL A 40 -3.52 5.44 -6.49
CA VAL A 40 -3.75 4.19 -7.22
C VAL A 40 -2.50 3.31 -7.24
N VAL A 41 -1.34 3.88 -7.58
CA VAL A 41 -0.06 3.13 -7.60
C VAL A 41 0.28 2.57 -6.21
N LYS A 42 0.11 3.37 -5.15
CA LYS A 42 0.38 2.91 -3.79
C LYS A 42 -0.57 1.81 -3.35
N HIS A 43 -1.84 1.86 -3.75
CA HIS A 43 -2.79 0.78 -3.51
C HIS A 43 -2.36 -0.52 -4.18
N MET A 44 -1.95 -0.45 -5.46
CA MET A 44 -1.40 -1.62 -6.17
C MET A 44 -0.19 -2.19 -5.43
N ALA A 45 0.75 -1.33 -5.02
CA ALA A 45 1.93 -1.74 -4.29
C ALA A 45 1.60 -2.39 -2.93
N ILE A 46 0.69 -1.82 -2.13
CA ILE A 46 0.26 -2.42 -0.85
C ILE A 46 -0.37 -3.78 -1.07
N ASN A 47 -1.26 -3.91 -2.05
CA ASN A 47 -1.92 -5.17 -2.33
C ASN A 47 -0.92 -6.25 -2.73
N LEU A 48 0.14 -5.87 -3.46
CA LEU A 48 1.21 -6.77 -3.87
C LEU A 48 2.08 -7.23 -2.70
N VAL A 49 2.49 -6.30 -1.82
CA VAL A 49 3.35 -6.63 -0.66
C VAL A 49 2.56 -7.17 0.53
N ARG A 50 1.24 -7.27 0.47
CA ARG A 50 0.43 -7.77 1.59
C ARG A 50 0.35 -9.29 1.53
N ASN A 51 1.45 -9.94 1.90
CA ASN A 51 1.51 -11.40 2.05
C ASN A 51 1.19 -11.81 3.50
N PRO A 52 0.12 -12.60 3.75
CA PRO A 52 -0.23 -13.03 5.11
C PRO A 52 0.77 -14.01 5.73
N MET A 53 1.61 -14.66 4.93
CA MET A 53 2.63 -15.61 5.41
C MET A 53 3.93 -14.90 5.82
N ASP A 54 4.14 -13.66 5.39
CA ASP A 54 5.33 -12.88 5.71
C ASP A 54 5.13 -12.15 7.04
N LYS A 55 6.09 -12.33 7.96
CA LYS A 55 6.04 -11.78 9.32
C LYS A 55 6.61 -10.36 9.41
N HIS A 56 7.26 -9.87 8.35
CA HIS A 56 7.79 -8.52 8.31
C HIS A 56 6.66 -7.50 8.18
N SER A 57 6.89 -6.29 8.71
CA SER A 57 5.95 -5.19 8.49
C SER A 57 5.87 -4.82 7.00
N LEU A 58 4.75 -4.26 6.56
CA LEU A 58 4.56 -3.82 5.16
C LEU A 58 5.66 -2.85 4.69
N LYS A 59 6.19 -2.03 5.61
CA LYS A 59 7.32 -1.12 5.34
C LYS A 59 8.61 -1.88 5.02
N VAL A 60 8.88 -2.98 5.73
CA VAL A 60 10.05 -3.83 5.50
C VAL A 60 9.87 -4.64 4.22
N GLN A 61 8.72 -5.29 4.03
CA GLN A 61 8.43 -6.04 2.79
C GLN A 61 8.58 -5.15 1.55
N ARG A 62 8.05 -3.92 1.57
CA ARG A 62 8.24 -2.94 0.49
C ARG A 62 9.71 -2.58 0.26
N LYS A 63 10.51 -2.47 1.32
CA LYS A 63 11.96 -2.19 1.19
C LYS A 63 12.71 -3.39 0.63
N LEU A 64 12.40 -4.61 1.08
CA LEU A 64 12.98 -5.85 0.55
C LEU A 64 12.67 -5.98 -0.95
N ALA A 65 11.43 -5.74 -1.35
CA ALA A 65 11.04 -5.72 -2.77
C ALA A 65 11.80 -4.67 -3.63
N ASN A 66 12.38 -3.64 -3.00
CA ASN A 66 13.24 -2.67 -3.69
C ASN A 66 14.71 -3.10 -3.74
N LEU A 67 15.16 -3.91 -2.78
CA LEU A 67 16.57 -4.29 -2.61
C LEU A 67 16.89 -5.66 -3.21
N GLU A 68 15.94 -6.58 -3.22
CA GLU A 68 16.11 -7.98 -3.62
C GLU A 68 15.19 -8.30 -4.81
N PRO A 69 15.75 -8.42 -6.03
CA PRO A 69 14.98 -8.71 -7.24
C PRO A 69 14.22 -10.04 -7.17
N ASP A 70 14.81 -11.07 -6.58
CA ASP A 70 14.16 -12.39 -6.46
C ASP A 70 12.92 -12.31 -5.57
N TYR A 71 12.99 -11.57 -4.46
CA TYR A 71 11.83 -11.33 -3.60
C TYR A 71 10.74 -10.57 -4.37
N LEU A 72 11.11 -9.51 -5.11
CA LEU A 72 10.16 -8.78 -5.96
C LEU A 72 9.51 -9.69 -7.01
N GLU A 73 10.27 -10.58 -7.63
CA GLU A 73 9.73 -11.54 -8.60
C GLU A 73 8.70 -12.46 -7.94
N THR A 74 8.97 -12.94 -6.72
CA THR A 74 7.99 -13.77 -5.97
C THR A 74 6.69 -13.03 -5.75
N LEU A 75 6.74 -11.71 -5.49
CA LEU A 75 5.57 -10.86 -5.30
C LEU A 75 4.79 -10.65 -6.61
N ILE A 76 5.48 -10.34 -7.72
CA ILE A 76 4.85 -10.08 -9.02
C ILE A 76 4.19 -11.34 -9.58
N ARG A 77 4.77 -12.52 -9.33
CA ARG A 77 4.24 -13.81 -9.79
C ARG A 77 3.12 -14.36 -8.91
N GLN A 78 2.77 -13.70 -7.81
CA GLN A 78 1.67 -14.16 -6.95
C GLN A 78 0.38 -14.22 -7.76
N LYS A 79 -0.27 -15.38 -7.73
CA LYS A 79 -1.60 -15.52 -8.31
C LYS A 79 -2.56 -14.76 -7.40
N PRO A 80 -3.36 -13.82 -7.93
CA PRO A 80 -4.34 -13.13 -7.11
C PRO A 80 -5.26 -14.19 -6.47
N PRO A 81 -5.67 -14.01 -5.20
CA PRO A 81 -6.61 -14.91 -4.57
C PRO A 81 -7.87 -14.96 -5.45
N LEU A 82 -8.20 -16.16 -5.94
CA LEU A 82 -9.49 -16.41 -6.57
C LEU A 82 -10.54 -16.20 -5.47
N THR A 83 -11.31 -15.12 -5.61
CA THR A 83 -12.39 -14.72 -4.69
C THR A 83 -13.33 -15.87 -4.37
#